data_AF-A0A1I6J2L3-F1
#
_entry.id   AF-A0A1I6J2L3-F1
#
_cell.length_a   1.000
_cell.length_b   1.000
_cell.length_c   1.000
_cell.angle_alpha   90.00
_cell.angle_beta   90.00
_cell.angle_gamma   90.00
#
_symmetry.space_group_name_H-M   'P 1'
#
loop_
_entity.id
_entity.type
_entity.pdbx_description
1 polymer ?
#
loop_
_entity_poly.entity_id
_entity_poly.type
_entity_poly.pdbx_seq_one_letter_code
_entity_poly.pdbx_strand_id
1 'polypeptide(L)'
;MNNALIDRIRIKIGAMGSDEFERFMSTLLPSIYPGFDRLEPSFNFIGKTTTGKCDAHVYHASDDTYTAIICTTQQTDIPKKIIEDIGKLPSTKFASKIRRVLICVNTPLKDEVEDYRSACAALGWELDPLSLERITKHTAGNSSLLLNYFGESTSSDSPASRSVRYFDCGHRIKEGREDASIPASRIIEHLHFPSERAWKAIESGEVEIAEHDIDSLSTLTGISTAWLKHGAGKKYPTESIYDYQVEKIKAIAAESPLASYMAIEPDSMDLVLISQFSEFRWKVYPFGFNMDFWNWHGDHHHIPLIYDLLETANDRLGHPYGRIIKPALMNELRSGDIHPFILFQKTGSNNYWFEDLFDLNHNYPVAKDKYRHYGEWFVKLQDEFRNNTGTAD
;
A
#
# COMPACT_ATOMS: atom_id res chain seq x y z
N MET A 1 -10.55 -29.05 -13.31
CA MET A 1 -11.44 -27.93 -12.93
C MET A 1 -12.79 -28.47 -12.52
N ASN A 2 -13.41 -27.88 -11.49
CA ASN A 2 -14.72 -28.29 -10.98
C ASN A 2 -15.82 -27.92 -11.99
N ASN A 3 -16.52 -28.90 -12.59
CA ASN A 3 -17.60 -28.65 -13.57
C ASN A 3 -18.69 -27.73 -13.01
N ALA A 4 -18.96 -27.79 -11.70
CA ALA A 4 -19.92 -26.91 -11.05
C ALA A 4 -19.48 -25.44 -11.02
N LEU A 5 -18.17 -25.16 -10.98
CA LEU A 5 -17.64 -23.79 -11.02
C LEU A 5 -17.80 -23.21 -12.44
N ILE A 6 -17.46 -24.00 -13.47
CA ILE A 6 -17.60 -23.61 -14.87
C ILE A 6 -19.06 -23.29 -15.19
N ASP A 7 -20.00 -24.12 -14.73
CA ASP A 7 -21.43 -23.86 -14.93
C ASP A 7 -21.92 -22.60 -14.19
N ARG A 8 -21.43 -22.33 -12.97
CA ARG A 8 -21.75 -21.08 -12.24
C ARG A 8 -21.25 -19.83 -12.96
N ILE A 9 -19.99 -19.85 -13.43
CA ILE A 9 -19.39 -18.74 -14.19
C ILE A 9 -20.20 -18.53 -15.48
N ARG A 10 -20.50 -19.61 -16.21
CA ARG A 10 -21.29 -19.55 -17.44
C ARG A 10 -22.66 -18.89 -17.22
N ILE A 11 -23.38 -19.29 -16.17
CA ILE A 11 -24.69 -18.71 -15.84
C ILE A 11 -24.57 -17.22 -15.52
N LYS A 12 -23.56 -16.83 -14.74
CA LYS A 12 -23.35 -15.42 -14.38
C LYS A 12 -22.98 -14.56 -15.59
N ILE A 13 -22.08 -15.01 -16.45
CA ILE A 13 -21.73 -14.30 -17.70
C ILE A 13 -22.97 -14.15 -18.59
N GLY A 14 -23.74 -15.23 -18.77
CA GLY A 14 -24.96 -15.20 -19.59
C GLY A 14 -26.06 -14.28 -19.05
N ALA A 15 -26.01 -13.94 -17.76
CA ALA A 15 -26.95 -13.04 -17.10
C ALA A 15 -26.48 -11.56 -17.08
N MET A 16 -25.26 -11.25 -17.54
CA MET A 16 -24.73 -9.89 -17.54
C MET A 16 -25.54 -8.97 -18.47
N GLY A 17 -25.82 -7.75 -18.01
CA GLY A 17 -26.36 -6.67 -18.86
C GLY A 17 -25.29 -6.06 -19.78
N SER A 18 -25.68 -5.26 -20.78
CA SER A 18 -24.77 -4.69 -21.80
C SER A 18 -23.57 -3.96 -21.17
N ASP A 19 -23.82 -2.98 -20.30
CA ASP A 19 -22.76 -2.16 -19.67
C ASP A 19 -21.84 -2.99 -18.75
N GLU A 20 -22.37 -4.02 -18.11
CA GLU A 20 -21.59 -4.92 -17.25
C GLU A 20 -20.71 -5.83 -18.09
N PHE A 21 -21.27 -6.39 -19.17
CA PHE A 21 -20.57 -7.26 -20.09
C PHE A 21 -19.45 -6.54 -20.83
N GLU A 22 -19.66 -5.29 -21.28
CA GLU A 22 -18.62 -4.49 -21.91
C GLU A 22 -17.43 -4.22 -20.97
N ARG A 23 -17.70 -3.86 -19.70
CA ARG A 23 -16.64 -3.67 -18.69
C ARG A 23 -15.93 -4.96 -18.32
N PHE A 24 -16.68 -6.05 -18.28
CA PHE A 24 -16.11 -7.37 -18.05
C PHE A 24 -15.17 -7.76 -19.20
N MET A 25 -15.61 -7.57 -20.45
CA MET A 25 -14.79 -7.83 -21.63
C MET A 25 -13.58 -6.90 -21.70
N SER A 26 -13.68 -5.64 -21.28
CA SER A 26 -12.51 -4.76 -21.27
C SER A 26 -11.40 -5.21 -20.33
N THR A 27 -11.75 -5.97 -19.29
CA THR A 27 -10.79 -6.56 -18.34
C THR A 27 -10.30 -7.94 -18.82
N LEU A 28 -11.17 -8.73 -19.46
CA LEU A 28 -10.84 -10.07 -19.94
C LEU A 28 -9.96 -10.06 -21.19
N LEU A 29 -10.26 -9.20 -22.17
CA LEU A 29 -9.61 -9.23 -23.48
C LEU A 29 -8.08 -9.09 -23.46
N PRO A 30 -7.47 -8.20 -22.63
CA PRO A 30 -6.01 -8.13 -22.51
C PRO A 30 -5.36 -9.44 -22.07
N SER A 31 -6.06 -10.27 -21.29
CA SER A 31 -5.55 -11.57 -20.85
C SER A 31 -5.64 -12.66 -21.93
N ILE A 32 -6.50 -12.48 -22.94
CA ILE A 32 -6.67 -13.42 -24.07
C ILE A 32 -5.78 -13.01 -25.25
N TYR A 33 -5.68 -11.70 -25.48
CA TYR A 33 -4.98 -11.11 -26.62
C TYR A 33 -3.90 -10.14 -26.13
N PRO A 34 -2.63 -10.56 -26.06
CA PRO A 34 -1.52 -9.68 -25.75
C PRO A 34 -1.50 -8.46 -26.69
N GLY A 35 -1.37 -7.24 -26.15
CA GLY A 35 -1.42 -5.99 -26.91
C GLY A 35 -2.79 -5.30 -26.92
N PHE A 36 -3.81 -5.87 -26.26
CA PHE A 36 -5.12 -5.23 -26.07
C PHE A 36 -5.15 -4.28 -24.84
N ASP A 37 -3.99 -3.87 -24.32
CA ASP A 37 -3.85 -3.09 -23.09
C ASP A 37 -4.47 -1.68 -23.15
N ARG A 38 -4.80 -1.21 -24.37
CA ARG A 38 -5.44 0.08 -24.64
C ARG A 38 -6.67 -0.12 -25.53
N LEU A 39 -7.75 -0.62 -24.93
CA LEU A 39 -9.06 -0.60 -25.59
C LEU A 39 -9.53 0.85 -25.67
N GLU A 40 -9.61 1.39 -26.88
CA GLU A 40 -10.09 2.75 -27.10
C GLU A 40 -11.61 2.74 -27.27
N PRO A 41 -12.37 3.36 -26.35
CA PRO A 41 -13.81 3.55 -26.51
C PRO A 41 -14.08 4.43 -27.73
N SER A 42 -15.21 4.21 -28.40
CA SER A 42 -15.68 5.08 -29.47
C SER A 42 -16.17 6.43 -28.92
N PHE A 43 -15.28 7.43 -28.80
CA PHE A 43 -15.64 8.79 -28.34
C PHE A 43 -16.24 9.67 -29.45
N ASN A 44 -17.20 10.53 -29.08
CA ASN A 44 -17.60 11.66 -29.92
C ASN A 44 -16.70 12.89 -29.70
N PHE A 45 -16.88 13.96 -30.49
CA PHE A 45 -16.04 15.17 -30.45
C PHE A 45 -16.06 15.91 -29.09
N ILE A 46 -16.96 15.56 -28.18
CA ILE A 46 -17.16 16.18 -26.86
C ILE A 46 -16.63 15.25 -25.73
N GLY A 47 -15.97 14.13 -26.07
CA GLY A 47 -15.38 13.23 -25.08
C GLY A 47 -16.41 12.42 -24.26
N LYS A 48 -17.67 12.35 -24.71
CA LYS A 48 -18.65 11.41 -24.17
C LYS A 48 -18.53 10.07 -24.90
N THR A 49 -18.61 8.97 -24.16
CA THR A 49 -18.84 7.62 -24.70
C THR A 49 -20.12 7.68 -25.52
N THR A 50 -19.99 7.54 -26.84
CA THR A 50 -21.15 7.34 -27.71
C THR A 50 -21.31 5.86 -27.96
N THR A 51 -22.56 5.45 -28.22
CA THR A 51 -22.87 4.26 -29.02
C THR A 51 -22.14 4.37 -30.35
N GLY A 52 -20.88 3.95 -30.35
CA GLY A 52 -20.03 3.93 -31.52
C GLY A 52 -20.58 2.96 -32.55
N LYS A 53 -20.08 3.06 -33.77
CA LYS A 53 -20.35 2.07 -34.83
C LYS A 53 -19.70 0.71 -34.54
N CYS A 54 -18.83 0.66 -33.52
CA CYS A 54 -18.32 -0.50 -32.80
C CYS A 54 -18.13 -0.12 -31.32
N ASP A 55 -18.14 -1.11 -30.44
CA ASP A 55 -18.12 -0.89 -28.98
C ASP A 55 -16.72 -0.50 -28.49
N ALA A 56 -15.69 -1.09 -29.09
CA ALA A 56 -14.30 -0.71 -28.88
C ALA A 56 -13.44 -1.00 -30.13
N HIS A 57 -12.21 -0.53 -30.12
CA HIS A 57 -11.21 -0.89 -31.12
C HIS A 57 -9.81 -0.91 -30.51
N VAL A 58 -8.90 -1.65 -31.16
CA VAL A 58 -7.48 -1.73 -30.80
C VAL A 58 -6.65 -1.40 -32.03
N TYR A 59 -5.69 -0.49 -31.86
CA TYR A 59 -4.70 -0.16 -32.87
C TYR A 59 -3.44 -1.01 -32.69
N HIS A 60 -3.01 -1.66 -33.77
CA HIS A 60 -1.81 -2.49 -33.81
C HIS A 60 -0.68 -1.71 -34.49
N ALA A 61 0.18 -1.11 -33.68
CA ALA A 61 1.29 -0.29 -34.17
C ALA A 61 2.33 -1.09 -34.99
N SER A 62 2.40 -2.41 -34.80
CA SER A 62 3.35 -3.29 -35.51
C SER A 62 3.06 -3.39 -37.01
N ASP A 63 1.80 -3.28 -37.43
CA ASP A 63 1.38 -3.47 -38.82
C ASP A 63 0.42 -2.37 -39.32
N ASP A 64 0.21 -1.31 -38.53
CA ASP A 64 -0.67 -0.19 -38.83
C ASP A 64 -2.13 -0.60 -39.11
N THR A 65 -2.61 -1.65 -38.42
CA THR A 65 -3.97 -2.17 -38.57
C THR A 65 -4.84 -1.95 -37.34
N TYR A 66 -6.14 -2.15 -37.50
CA TYR A 66 -7.13 -2.09 -36.42
C TYR A 66 -7.85 -3.42 -36.24
N THR A 67 -8.15 -3.75 -34.98
CA THR A 67 -9.18 -4.73 -34.62
C THR A 67 -10.42 -3.99 -34.12
N ALA A 68 -11.55 -4.18 -34.80
CA ALA A 68 -12.84 -3.68 -34.34
C ALA A 68 -13.48 -4.70 -33.39
N ILE A 69 -14.07 -4.24 -32.29
CA ILE A 69 -14.68 -5.10 -31.26
C ILE A 69 -16.17 -4.80 -31.19
N ILE A 70 -16.97 -5.85 -31.29
CA ILE A 70 -18.43 -5.83 -31.15
C ILE A 70 -18.79 -6.67 -29.93
N CYS A 71 -19.45 -6.08 -28.95
CA CYS A 71 -19.98 -6.74 -27.76
C CYS A 71 -21.51 -6.77 -27.84
N THR A 72 -22.12 -7.93 -27.64
CA THR A 72 -23.57 -7.99 -27.53
C THR A 72 -24.07 -8.97 -26.48
N THR A 73 -25.07 -8.51 -25.72
CA THR A 73 -25.83 -9.31 -24.76
C THR A 73 -27.24 -9.63 -25.24
N GLN A 74 -27.55 -9.37 -26.52
CA GLN A 74 -28.89 -9.59 -27.07
C GLN A 74 -29.20 -11.08 -27.13
N GLN A 75 -30.42 -11.47 -26.75
CA GLN A 75 -30.84 -12.87 -26.65
C GLN A 75 -31.71 -13.32 -27.85
N THR A 76 -32.35 -12.38 -28.54
CA THR A 76 -33.23 -12.63 -29.70
C THR A 76 -32.66 -12.00 -30.96
N ASP A 77 -32.81 -12.63 -32.13
CA ASP A 77 -32.32 -12.11 -33.42
C ASP A 77 -30.82 -11.73 -33.43
N ILE A 78 -30.00 -12.46 -32.67
CA ILE A 78 -28.54 -12.26 -32.58
C ILE A 78 -27.88 -12.19 -33.96
N PRO A 79 -28.20 -13.10 -34.92
CA PRO A 79 -27.53 -13.07 -36.22
C PRO A 79 -27.79 -11.78 -37.00
N LYS A 80 -29.03 -11.29 -36.94
CA LYS A 80 -29.40 -10.04 -37.59
C LYS A 80 -28.65 -8.86 -36.98
N LYS A 81 -28.60 -8.76 -35.65
CA LYS A 81 -27.86 -7.68 -34.97
C LYS A 81 -26.37 -7.69 -35.32
N ILE A 82 -25.74 -8.86 -35.26
CA ILE A 82 -24.30 -8.96 -35.54
C ILE A 82 -24.00 -8.56 -36.99
N ILE A 83 -24.79 -9.03 -37.95
CA ILE A 83 -24.62 -8.67 -39.37
C ILE A 83 -24.85 -7.16 -39.57
N GLU A 84 -25.86 -6.58 -38.92
CA GLU A 84 -26.10 -5.13 -38.93
C GLU A 84 -24.93 -4.34 -38.34
N ASP A 85 -24.33 -4.82 -37.25
CA ASP A 85 -23.20 -4.16 -36.59
C ASP A 85 -21.92 -4.28 -37.44
N ILE A 86 -21.65 -5.44 -38.05
CA ILE A 86 -20.59 -5.60 -39.06
C ILE A 86 -20.81 -4.62 -40.23
N GLY A 87 -22.05 -4.50 -40.70
CA GLY A 87 -22.42 -3.59 -41.80
C GLY A 87 -22.23 -2.10 -41.50
N LYS A 88 -22.10 -1.70 -40.23
CA LYS A 88 -21.81 -0.32 -39.83
C LYS A 88 -20.32 0.01 -39.86
N LEU A 89 -19.45 -0.98 -39.71
CA LEU A 89 -17.99 -0.82 -39.63
C LEU A 89 -17.35 -0.12 -40.84
N PRO A 90 -17.80 -0.32 -42.10
CA PRO A 90 -17.24 0.39 -43.26
C PRO A 90 -17.34 1.92 -43.18
N SER A 91 -18.23 2.43 -42.34
CA SER A 91 -18.45 3.87 -42.15
C SER A 91 -17.65 4.46 -40.98
N THR A 92 -16.72 3.70 -40.40
CA THR A 92 -15.75 4.17 -39.39
C THR A 92 -14.56 4.87 -40.05
N LYS A 93 -13.88 5.76 -39.31
CA LYS A 93 -12.73 6.52 -39.84
C LYS A 93 -11.52 5.64 -40.21
N PHE A 94 -11.44 4.45 -39.61
CA PHE A 94 -10.33 3.51 -39.76
C PHE A 94 -10.72 2.26 -40.56
N ALA A 95 -11.88 2.26 -41.24
CA ALA A 95 -12.43 1.10 -41.95
C ALA A 95 -11.43 0.44 -42.93
N SER A 96 -10.66 1.26 -43.65
CA SER A 96 -9.65 0.79 -44.62
C SER A 96 -8.46 0.06 -43.97
N LYS A 97 -8.28 0.20 -42.66
CA LYS A 97 -7.21 -0.42 -41.87
C LYS A 97 -7.73 -1.53 -40.94
N ILE A 98 -9.03 -1.81 -40.93
CA ILE A 98 -9.57 -2.94 -40.18
C ILE A 98 -9.02 -4.22 -40.81
N ARG A 99 -8.37 -5.05 -40.01
CA ARG A 99 -7.88 -6.37 -40.42
C ARG A 99 -8.69 -7.50 -39.80
N ARG A 100 -9.19 -7.27 -38.59
CA ARG A 100 -9.92 -8.26 -37.80
C ARG A 100 -11.14 -7.63 -37.13
N VAL A 101 -12.21 -8.41 -37.03
CA VAL A 101 -13.39 -8.12 -36.22
C VAL A 101 -13.46 -9.16 -35.11
N LEU A 102 -13.49 -8.70 -33.87
CA LEU A 102 -13.69 -9.53 -32.69
C LEU A 102 -15.14 -9.40 -32.23
N ILE A 103 -15.86 -10.53 -32.15
CA ILE A 103 -17.24 -10.55 -31.69
C ILE A 103 -17.31 -11.22 -30.33
N CYS A 104 -17.74 -10.47 -29.32
CA CYS A 104 -17.91 -10.94 -27.95
C CYS A 104 -19.40 -11.09 -27.66
N VAL A 105 -19.85 -12.30 -27.35
CA VAL A 105 -21.26 -12.61 -27.07
C VAL A 105 -21.39 -13.38 -25.78
N ASN A 106 -22.30 -12.95 -24.91
CA ASN A 106 -22.62 -13.65 -23.67
C ASN A 106 -23.64 -14.79 -23.85
N THR A 107 -23.96 -15.14 -25.09
CA THR A 107 -24.83 -16.24 -25.47
C THR A 107 -24.06 -17.32 -26.23
N PRO A 108 -24.51 -18.59 -26.18
CA PRO A 108 -23.94 -19.65 -27.02
C PRO A 108 -24.09 -19.30 -28.51
N LEU A 109 -23.01 -19.46 -29.27
CA LEU A 109 -23.03 -19.38 -30.73
C LEU A 109 -23.15 -20.78 -31.33
N LYS A 110 -23.93 -20.93 -32.41
CA LYS A 110 -24.07 -22.19 -33.14
C LYS A 110 -23.54 -22.02 -34.56
N ASP A 111 -24.28 -22.49 -35.56
CA ASP A 111 -23.86 -22.52 -36.97
C ASP A 111 -23.85 -21.11 -37.60
N GLU A 112 -24.43 -20.09 -36.95
CA GLU A 112 -24.54 -18.73 -37.48
C GLU A 112 -23.18 -18.00 -37.57
N VAL A 113 -22.13 -18.57 -36.96
CA VAL A 113 -20.75 -18.03 -37.03
C VAL A 113 -20.22 -17.98 -38.46
N GLU A 114 -20.62 -18.94 -39.31
CA GLU A 114 -20.19 -18.97 -40.72
C GLU A 114 -20.78 -17.80 -41.51
N ASP A 115 -21.99 -17.35 -41.17
CA ASP A 115 -22.61 -16.17 -41.80
C ASP A 115 -21.83 -14.91 -41.43
N TYR A 116 -21.42 -14.77 -40.16
CA TYR A 116 -20.59 -13.65 -39.71
C TYR A 116 -19.21 -13.65 -40.38
N ARG A 117 -18.62 -14.85 -40.53
CA ARG A 117 -17.32 -15.01 -41.19
C ARG A 117 -17.43 -14.61 -42.66
N SER A 118 -18.50 -15.02 -43.33
CA SER A 118 -18.78 -14.65 -44.72
C SER A 118 -18.98 -13.14 -44.87
N ALA A 119 -19.70 -12.50 -43.94
CA ALA A 119 -19.89 -11.05 -43.94
C ALA A 119 -18.57 -10.27 -43.73
N CYS A 120 -17.70 -10.72 -42.82
CA CYS A 120 -16.38 -10.11 -42.63
C CYS A 120 -15.47 -10.34 -43.84
N ALA A 121 -15.45 -11.55 -44.39
CA ALA A 121 -14.63 -11.92 -45.54
C ALA A 121 -15.00 -11.12 -46.80
N ALA A 122 -16.28 -10.83 -47.01
CA ALA A 122 -16.74 -9.96 -48.10
C ALA A 122 -16.16 -8.53 -48.01
N LEU A 123 -15.75 -8.10 -46.82
CA LEU A 123 -15.10 -6.81 -46.56
C LEU A 123 -13.58 -6.92 -46.41
N GLY A 124 -13.01 -8.12 -46.59
CA GLY A 124 -11.57 -8.38 -46.46
C GLY A 124 -11.08 -8.49 -45.01
N TRP A 125 -11.96 -8.74 -44.05
CA TRP A 125 -11.64 -8.83 -42.62
C TRP A 125 -11.67 -10.27 -42.12
N GLU A 126 -10.77 -10.58 -41.18
CA GLU A 126 -10.82 -11.82 -40.41
C GLU A 126 -11.85 -11.72 -39.29
N LEU A 127 -12.56 -12.81 -39.00
CA LEU A 127 -13.45 -12.90 -37.85
C LEU A 127 -12.80 -13.72 -36.73
N ASP A 128 -12.83 -13.21 -35.51
CA ASP A 128 -12.56 -14.00 -34.30
C ASP A 128 -13.76 -13.94 -33.32
N PRO A 129 -14.53 -15.03 -33.19
CA PRO A 129 -15.72 -15.06 -32.34
C PRO A 129 -15.37 -15.56 -30.92
N LEU A 130 -15.66 -14.75 -29.92
CA LEU A 130 -15.65 -15.10 -28.49
C LEU A 130 -17.08 -15.42 -28.03
N SER A 131 -17.44 -16.71 -28.09
CA SER A 131 -18.71 -17.22 -27.56
C SER A 131 -18.70 -17.31 -26.04
N LEU A 132 -19.89 -17.48 -25.44
CA LEU A 132 -20.05 -17.72 -24.01
C LEU A 132 -19.14 -18.84 -23.49
N GLU A 133 -18.97 -19.94 -24.22
CA GLU A 133 -18.12 -21.07 -23.85
C GLU A 133 -16.64 -20.67 -23.79
N ARG A 134 -16.15 -19.95 -24.81
CA ARG A 134 -14.75 -19.46 -24.84
C ARG A 134 -14.51 -18.47 -23.73
N ILE A 135 -15.42 -17.50 -23.55
CA ILE A 135 -15.35 -16.50 -22.49
C ILE A 135 -15.32 -17.20 -21.12
N THR A 136 -16.22 -18.14 -20.87
CA THR A 136 -16.28 -18.92 -19.62
C THR A 136 -14.96 -19.64 -19.37
N LYS A 137 -14.39 -20.31 -20.39
CA LYS A 137 -13.13 -21.04 -20.27
C LYS A 137 -11.97 -20.12 -19.91
N HIS A 138 -11.83 -18.97 -20.57
CA HIS A 138 -10.76 -18.01 -20.29
C HIS A 138 -10.94 -17.37 -18.91
N THR A 139 -12.18 -17.05 -18.54
CA THR A 139 -12.52 -16.51 -17.22
C THR A 139 -12.18 -17.49 -16.11
N ALA A 140 -12.51 -18.76 -16.30
CA ALA A 140 -12.27 -19.80 -15.31
C ALA A 140 -10.77 -20.09 -15.10
N GLY A 141 -9.89 -19.66 -16.01
CA GLY A 141 -8.43 -19.70 -15.85
C GLY A 141 -7.83 -18.42 -15.26
N ASN A 142 -8.63 -17.40 -14.97
CA ASN A 142 -8.15 -16.09 -14.54
C ASN A 142 -8.67 -15.76 -13.12
N SER A 143 -7.81 -15.96 -12.12
CA SER A 143 -8.20 -15.83 -10.71
C SER A 143 -8.61 -14.42 -10.29
N SER A 144 -8.03 -13.38 -10.88
CA SER A 144 -8.43 -12.00 -10.56
C SER A 144 -9.82 -11.68 -11.10
N LEU A 145 -10.17 -12.16 -12.31
CA LEU A 145 -11.53 -12.02 -12.85
C LEU A 145 -12.56 -12.80 -12.03
N LEU A 146 -12.22 -14.01 -11.60
CA LEU A 146 -13.10 -14.83 -10.77
C LEU A 146 -13.41 -14.19 -9.43
N LEU A 147 -12.41 -13.58 -8.79
CA LEU A 147 -12.62 -12.83 -7.57
C LEU A 147 -13.45 -11.57 -7.82
N ASN A 148 -13.03 -10.74 -8.78
CA ASN A 148 -13.57 -9.39 -8.99
C ASN A 148 -15.02 -9.38 -9.51
N TYR A 149 -15.38 -10.34 -10.37
CA TYR A 149 -16.71 -10.37 -11.01
C TYR A 149 -17.62 -11.46 -10.48
N PHE A 150 -17.06 -12.51 -9.87
CA PHE A 150 -17.85 -13.69 -9.51
C PHE A 150 -17.75 -14.07 -8.03
N GLY A 151 -16.83 -13.48 -7.26
CA GLY A 151 -16.57 -13.85 -5.85
C GLY A 151 -16.10 -15.29 -5.70
N GLU A 152 -15.54 -15.89 -6.75
CA GLU A 152 -15.11 -17.29 -6.78
C GLU A 152 -13.57 -17.37 -6.75
N SER A 153 -13.02 -18.34 -6.02
CA SER A 153 -11.57 -18.59 -6.00
C SER A 153 -11.24 -19.91 -6.71
N THR A 154 -10.31 -19.87 -7.67
CA THR A 154 -9.78 -21.11 -8.29
C THR A 154 -8.70 -21.71 -7.41
N SER A 155 -9.06 -22.73 -6.66
CA SER A 155 -8.12 -23.65 -6.02
C SER A 155 -7.60 -24.68 -7.04
N SER A 156 -6.57 -24.34 -7.82
CA SER A 156 -5.68 -25.34 -8.45
C SER A 156 -4.45 -24.67 -9.10
N ASP A 157 -3.40 -24.43 -8.32
CA ASP A 157 -2.06 -25.02 -8.50
C ASP A 157 -1.13 -24.59 -7.32
N SER A 158 -0.42 -25.57 -6.77
CA SER A 158 0.32 -25.67 -5.48
C SER A 158 1.53 -24.71 -5.28
N PRO A 159 2.24 -24.65 -4.12
CA PRO A 159 1.94 -25.04 -2.73
C PRO A 159 2.30 -23.89 -1.73
N ALA A 160 1.46 -22.87 -1.57
CA ALA A 160 1.43 -21.94 -0.42
C ALA A 160 0.32 -20.88 -0.61
N SER A 161 -0.85 -21.27 -1.10
CA SER A 161 -1.98 -20.34 -1.13
C SER A 161 -2.54 -20.23 0.28
N ARG A 162 -1.97 -19.31 1.07
CA ARG A 162 -2.65 -18.79 2.27
C ARG A 162 -4.03 -18.33 1.79
N SER A 163 -5.09 -18.89 2.37
CA SER A 163 -6.44 -18.36 2.21
C SER A 163 -6.36 -16.85 2.40
N VAL A 164 -6.74 -16.06 1.39
CA VAL A 164 -6.82 -14.61 1.56
C VAL A 164 -7.93 -14.37 2.56
N ARG A 165 -7.55 -13.97 3.77
CA ARG A 165 -8.47 -13.63 4.84
C ARG A 165 -8.96 -12.21 4.62
N TYR A 166 -10.24 -11.99 4.87
CA TYR A 166 -10.85 -10.68 4.84
C TYR A 166 -11.21 -10.28 6.28
N PHE A 167 -11.16 -8.98 6.55
CA PHE A 167 -11.41 -8.43 7.88
C PHE A 167 -12.34 -7.23 7.80
N ASP A 168 -13.39 -7.27 8.61
CA ASP A 168 -14.22 -6.11 8.91
C ASP A 168 -13.49 -5.16 9.88
N CYS A 169 -12.71 -4.26 9.31
CA CYS A 169 -11.87 -3.31 10.05
C CYS A 169 -11.82 -1.91 9.44
N GLY A 170 -12.80 -1.57 8.60
CA GLY A 170 -12.88 -0.30 7.87
C GLY A 170 -12.68 0.95 8.73
N HIS A 171 -13.37 1.02 9.87
CA HIS A 171 -13.26 2.14 10.79
C HIS A 171 -11.85 2.33 11.36
N ARG A 172 -11.13 1.23 11.67
CA ARG A 172 -9.75 1.28 12.17
C ARG A 172 -8.76 1.69 11.09
N ILE A 173 -8.98 1.25 9.85
CA ILE A 173 -8.20 1.68 8.69
C ILE A 173 -8.36 3.18 8.48
N LYS A 174 -9.60 3.67 8.51
CA LYS A 174 -9.91 5.10 8.40
C LYS A 174 -9.23 5.90 9.50
N GLU A 175 -9.36 5.47 10.75
CA GLU A 175 -8.74 6.13 11.90
C GLU A 175 -7.20 6.14 11.78
N GLY A 176 -6.60 5.04 11.36
CA GLY A 176 -5.16 4.97 11.10
C GLY A 176 -4.69 5.91 9.99
N ARG A 177 -5.45 5.98 8.90
CA ARG A 177 -5.19 6.91 7.79
C ARG A 177 -5.27 8.37 8.25
N GLU A 178 -6.29 8.71 9.02
CA GLU A 178 -6.54 10.08 9.50
C GLU A 178 -5.47 10.53 10.51
N ASP A 179 -5.03 9.66 11.41
CA ASP A 179 -3.90 9.91 12.31
C ASP A 179 -2.63 10.28 11.56
N ALA A 180 -2.31 9.55 10.49
CA ALA A 180 -1.16 9.81 9.63
C ALA A 180 -1.44 10.98 8.64
N SER A 181 -2.62 11.61 8.71
CA SER A 181 -3.04 12.73 7.84
C SER A 181 -2.97 12.41 6.34
N ILE A 182 -3.21 11.15 5.95
CA ILE A 182 -3.10 10.70 4.57
C ILE A 182 -4.47 10.81 3.86
N PRO A 183 -4.58 11.45 2.69
CA PRO A 183 -5.79 11.39 1.88
C PRO A 183 -6.04 9.99 1.31
N ALA A 184 -7.30 9.60 1.13
CA ALA A 184 -7.64 8.30 0.53
C ALA A 184 -7.04 8.12 -0.88
N SER A 185 -6.94 9.18 -1.70
CA SER A 185 -6.29 9.11 -3.01
C SER A 185 -4.79 8.77 -2.92
N ARG A 186 -4.09 9.32 -1.92
CA ARG A 186 -2.67 9.03 -1.69
C ARG A 186 -2.45 7.61 -1.17
N ILE A 187 -3.33 7.13 -0.31
CA ILE A 187 -3.17 5.78 0.25
C ILE A 187 -3.32 4.71 -0.83
N ILE A 188 -4.28 4.87 -1.75
CA ILE A 188 -4.45 3.91 -2.84
C ILE A 188 -3.28 3.93 -3.83
N GLU A 189 -2.62 5.08 -4.04
CA GLU A 189 -1.41 5.18 -4.86
C GLU A 189 -0.26 4.37 -4.22
N HIS A 190 -0.03 4.55 -2.92
CA HIS A 190 1.02 3.84 -2.19
C HIS A 190 0.77 2.34 -2.04
N LEU A 191 -0.49 1.94 -1.90
CA LEU A 191 -0.87 0.53 -1.77
C LEU A 191 -1.13 -0.13 -3.13
N HIS A 192 -1.04 0.62 -4.24
CA HIS A 192 -1.47 0.17 -5.57
C HIS A 192 -2.92 -0.38 -5.59
N PHE A 193 -3.78 0.23 -4.76
CA PHE A 193 -5.18 -0.18 -4.63
C PHE A 193 -6.00 0.37 -5.81
N PRO A 194 -6.88 -0.44 -6.42
CA PRO A 194 -7.41 -0.16 -7.76
C PRO A 194 -8.42 1.00 -7.83
N SER A 195 -9.03 1.41 -6.72
CA SER A 195 -10.11 2.41 -6.73
C SER A 195 -10.29 3.13 -5.40
N GLU A 196 -10.32 4.46 -5.46
CA GLU A 196 -10.63 5.31 -4.30
C GLU A 196 -12.05 5.07 -3.78
N ARG A 197 -13.00 4.80 -4.69
CA ARG A 197 -14.38 4.48 -4.31
C ARG A 197 -14.46 3.18 -3.53
N ALA A 198 -13.71 2.16 -3.98
CA ALA A 198 -13.65 0.88 -3.27
C ALA A 198 -12.98 1.04 -1.89
N TRP A 199 -11.92 1.85 -1.81
CA TRP A 199 -11.29 2.18 -0.53
C TRP A 199 -12.26 2.89 0.43
N LYS A 200 -13.05 3.84 -0.07
CA LYS A 200 -14.08 4.52 0.74
C LYS A 200 -15.17 3.57 1.24
N ALA A 201 -15.55 2.58 0.44
CA ALA A 201 -16.51 1.54 0.84
C ALA A 201 -15.92 0.63 1.94
N ILE A 202 -14.61 0.37 1.92
CA ILE A 202 -13.93 -0.29 3.04
C ILE A 202 -14.01 0.59 4.28
N GLU A 203 -13.61 1.86 4.20
CA GLU A 203 -13.61 2.77 5.35
C GLU A 203 -15.00 3.02 5.96
N SER A 204 -16.07 2.92 5.16
CA SER A 204 -17.45 2.99 5.65
C SER A 204 -17.97 1.68 6.25
N GLY A 205 -17.22 0.58 6.12
CA GLY A 205 -17.63 -0.75 6.58
C GLY A 205 -18.61 -1.46 5.63
N GLU A 206 -18.80 -0.96 4.40
CA GLU A 206 -19.62 -1.62 3.39
C GLU A 206 -18.92 -2.86 2.81
N VAL A 207 -17.59 -2.88 2.81
CA VAL A 207 -16.76 -3.95 2.22
C VAL A 207 -15.62 -4.32 3.18
N GLU A 208 -15.37 -5.62 3.33
CA GLU A 208 -14.21 -6.11 4.07
C GLU A 208 -12.92 -5.95 3.27
N ILE A 209 -11.79 -5.74 3.96
CA ILE A 209 -10.48 -5.59 3.33
C ILE A 209 -9.66 -6.88 3.44
N ALA A 210 -8.85 -7.16 2.43
CA ALA A 210 -7.98 -8.33 2.42
C ALA A 210 -6.78 -8.17 3.36
N GLU A 211 -6.30 -9.29 3.91
CA GLU A 211 -5.18 -9.35 4.85
C GLU A 211 -3.91 -8.66 4.34
N HIS A 212 -3.59 -8.86 3.06
CA HIS A 212 -2.38 -8.31 2.44
C HIS A 212 -2.40 -6.78 2.32
N ASP A 213 -3.58 -6.17 2.10
CA ASP A 213 -3.73 -4.71 2.07
C ASP A 213 -3.55 -4.13 3.48
N ILE A 214 -4.02 -4.83 4.52
CA ILE A 214 -3.80 -4.47 5.93
C ILE A 214 -2.31 -4.52 6.26
N ASP A 215 -1.62 -5.59 5.84
CA ASP A 215 -0.19 -5.76 6.09
C ASP A 215 0.64 -4.68 5.33
N SER A 216 0.19 -4.30 4.13
CA SER A 216 0.80 -3.22 3.34
C SER A 216 0.60 -1.86 4.00
N LEU A 217 -0.62 -1.57 4.50
CA LEU A 217 -0.93 -0.37 5.26
C LEU A 217 -0.09 -0.30 6.55
N SER A 218 0.01 -1.41 7.28
CA SER A 218 0.85 -1.52 8.48
C SER A 218 2.31 -1.21 8.17
N THR A 219 2.84 -1.74 7.06
CA THR A 219 4.21 -1.46 6.62
C THR A 219 4.44 0.00 6.25
N LEU A 220 3.45 0.64 5.63
CA LEU A 220 3.49 2.03 5.19
C LEU A 220 3.43 3.03 6.36
N THR A 221 2.62 2.73 7.37
CA THR A 221 2.26 3.67 8.46
C THR A 221 2.88 3.33 9.81
N GLY A 222 3.29 2.07 10.01
CA GLY A 222 3.75 1.58 11.31
C GLY A 222 2.61 1.18 12.27
N ILE A 223 1.35 1.21 11.84
CA ILE A 223 0.22 0.76 12.67
C ILE A 223 0.29 -0.76 12.86
N SER A 224 -0.03 -1.25 14.05
CA SER A 224 -0.11 -2.68 14.36
C SER A 224 -1.14 -3.41 13.50
N THR A 225 -0.73 -4.50 12.85
CA THR A 225 -1.64 -5.41 12.15
C THR A 225 -2.65 -6.05 13.09
N ALA A 226 -2.24 -6.40 14.32
CA ALA A 226 -3.14 -6.96 15.33
C ALA A 226 -4.22 -5.95 15.76
N TRP A 227 -3.85 -4.67 15.86
CA TRP A 227 -4.79 -3.61 16.15
C TRP A 227 -5.74 -3.37 14.96
N LEU A 228 -5.22 -3.28 13.74
CA LEU A 228 -6.06 -3.14 12.54
C LEU A 228 -7.05 -4.30 12.41
N LYS A 229 -6.59 -5.55 12.52
CA LYS A 229 -7.43 -6.74 12.34
C LYS A 229 -8.44 -6.93 13.48
N HIS A 230 -8.03 -6.74 14.73
CA HIS A 230 -8.80 -7.20 15.90
C HIS A 230 -9.07 -6.13 16.95
N GLY A 231 -8.54 -4.91 16.79
CA GLY A 231 -8.55 -3.89 17.85
C GLY A 231 -7.72 -4.31 19.08
N ALA A 232 -6.80 -5.26 18.91
CA ALA A 232 -6.02 -5.84 20.00
C ALA A 232 -4.63 -5.20 20.11
N GLY A 233 -4.15 -5.02 21.34
CA GLY A 233 -2.84 -4.44 21.62
C GLY A 233 -2.78 -2.94 21.36
N LYS A 234 -1.56 -2.42 21.20
CA LYS A 234 -1.29 -1.00 20.94
C LYS A 234 -1.39 -0.67 19.46
N LYS A 235 -1.95 0.50 19.15
CA LYS A 235 -2.13 0.99 17.77
C LYS A 235 -0.77 1.24 17.10
N TYR A 236 0.14 1.88 17.83
CA TYR A 236 1.53 2.14 17.44
C TYR A 236 2.46 1.43 18.43
N PRO A 237 2.84 0.18 18.17
CA PRO A 237 3.69 -0.58 19.09
C PRO A 237 5.00 0.13 19.38
N THR A 238 5.33 0.24 20.67
CA THR A 238 6.61 0.75 21.15
C THR A 238 7.51 -0.43 21.52
N GLU A 239 8.78 -0.37 21.11
CA GLU A 239 9.73 -1.44 21.37
C GLU A 239 10.86 -0.89 22.25
N SER A 240 11.08 -1.49 23.43
CA SER A 240 12.06 -0.96 24.38
C SER A 240 13.50 -1.35 24.00
N ILE A 241 14.44 -0.41 24.10
CA ILE A 241 15.89 -0.64 23.93
C ILE A 241 16.53 -0.76 25.31
N TYR A 242 17.22 -1.86 25.57
CA TYR A 242 17.98 -2.04 26.80
C TYR A 242 19.45 -1.73 26.59
N ASP A 243 20.15 -1.45 27.68
CA ASP A 243 21.58 -1.08 27.76
C ASP A 243 22.52 -2.04 27.02
N TYR A 244 22.25 -3.35 27.02
CA TYR A 244 23.06 -4.35 26.31
C TYR A 244 22.72 -4.49 24.81
N GLN A 245 21.77 -3.71 24.27
CA GLN A 245 21.20 -3.91 22.93
C GLN A 245 21.78 -2.97 21.86
N VAL A 246 23.10 -2.80 21.82
CA VAL A 246 23.80 -2.01 20.79
C VAL A 246 23.45 -2.46 19.37
N GLU A 247 23.30 -3.77 19.15
CA GLU A 247 22.89 -4.32 17.84
C GLU A 247 21.50 -3.86 17.41
N LYS A 248 20.60 -3.54 18.35
CA LYS A 248 19.28 -3.01 18.02
C LYS A 248 19.37 -1.58 17.48
N ILE A 249 20.26 -0.75 18.01
CA ILE A 249 20.55 0.58 17.44
C ILE A 249 21.10 0.44 16.01
N LYS A 250 22.03 -0.50 15.79
CA LYS A 250 22.56 -0.78 14.45
C LYS A 250 21.47 -1.26 13.49
N ALA A 251 20.53 -2.09 13.95
CA ALA A 251 19.40 -2.54 13.15
C ALA A 251 18.45 -1.38 12.79
N ILE A 252 18.14 -0.50 13.74
CA ILE A 252 17.36 0.72 13.49
C ILE A 252 18.06 1.61 12.46
N ALA A 253 19.37 1.81 12.58
CA ALA A 253 20.16 2.58 11.63
C ALA A 253 20.18 1.92 10.23
N ALA A 254 20.23 0.58 10.16
CA ALA A 254 20.21 -0.15 8.90
C ALA A 254 18.87 -0.01 8.14
N GLU A 255 17.75 0.23 8.85
CA GLU A 255 16.48 0.62 8.24
C GLU A 255 16.52 2.03 7.59
N SER A 256 17.62 2.76 7.72
CA SER A 256 17.89 4.06 7.10
C SER A 256 16.80 5.12 7.41
N PRO A 257 16.62 5.50 8.69
CA PRO A 257 15.69 6.56 9.03
C PRO A 257 16.05 7.87 8.33
N LEU A 258 15.04 8.63 7.92
CA LEU A 258 15.18 9.98 7.37
C LEU A 258 15.67 10.97 8.42
N ALA A 259 15.23 10.78 9.67
CA ALA A 259 15.64 11.60 10.81
C ALA A 259 15.43 10.82 12.13
N SER A 260 16.27 11.12 13.10
CA SER A 260 16.18 10.59 14.46
C SER A 260 16.30 11.70 15.50
N TYR A 261 15.65 11.51 16.63
CA TYR A 261 15.56 12.48 17.72
C TYR A 261 15.70 11.76 19.05
N MET A 262 16.50 12.33 19.95
CA MET A 262 16.66 11.82 21.30
C MET A 262 15.90 12.71 22.29
N ALA A 263 14.85 12.18 22.91
CA ALA A 263 14.04 12.94 23.86
C ALA A 263 14.25 12.46 25.29
N ILE A 264 14.47 13.40 26.20
CA ILE A 264 14.65 13.17 27.64
C ILE A 264 13.59 13.90 28.46
N GLU A 265 13.12 13.27 29.52
CA GLU A 265 12.36 13.89 30.60
C GLU A 265 13.30 14.09 31.80
N PRO A 266 13.72 15.33 32.12
CA PRO A 266 14.80 15.58 33.09
C PRO A 266 14.54 15.15 34.54
N ASP A 267 13.28 15.09 34.99
CA ASP A 267 13.00 14.80 36.40
C ASP A 267 13.14 13.30 36.70
N SER A 268 12.66 12.43 35.80
CA SER A 268 12.80 10.97 35.87
C SER A 268 14.03 10.43 35.16
N MET A 269 14.71 11.27 34.38
CA MET A 269 15.81 10.90 33.48
C MET A 269 15.44 9.79 32.49
N ASP A 270 14.16 9.69 32.16
CA ASP A 270 13.65 8.76 31.17
C ASP A 270 14.01 9.20 29.76
N LEU A 271 14.32 8.23 28.90
CA LEU A 271 14.76 8.46 27.53
C LEU A 271 13.88 7.73 26.51
N VAL A 272 13.65 8.37 25.36
CA VAL A 272 13.03 7.76 24.18
C VAL A 272 13.77 8.20 22.92
N LEU A 273 14.05 7.25 22.02
CA LEU A 273 14.47 7.52 20.66
C LEU A 273 13.23 7.59 19.75
N ILE A 274 13.09 8.67 19.00
CA ILE A 274 12.03 8.85 18.01
C ILE A 274 12.69 8.81 16.64
N SER A 275 12.22 7.94 15.74
CA SER A 275 12.80 7.82 14.39
C SER A 275 11.72 7.90 13.31
N GLN A 276 11.99 8.70 12.29
CA GLN A 276 11.19 8.86 11.10
C GLN A 276 11.80 8.00 9.98
N PHE A 277 11.03 7.08 9.41
CA PHE A 277 11.48 6.23 8.29
C PHE A 277 10.87 6.64 6.95
N SER A 278 9.71 7.29 6.98
CA SER A 278 9.08 7.87 5.81
C SER A 278 8.23 9.06 6.24
N GLU A 279 7.52 9.68 5.30
CA GLU A 279 6.51 10.70 5.62
C GLU A 279 5.45 10.16 6.60
N PHE A 280 5.06 8.89 6.45
CA PHE A 280 3.95 8.28 7.18
C PHE A 280 4.37 7.31 8.28
N ARG A 281 5.64 6.86 8.28
CA ARG A 281 6.12 5.85 9.21
C ARG A 281 7.07 6.45 10.23
N TRP A 282 6.58 6.54 11.46
CA TRP A 282 7.36 6.95 12.61
C TRP A 282 7.31 5.86 13.67
N LYS A 283 8.42 5.68 14.41
CA LYS A 283 8.49 4.75 15.54
C LYS A 283 9.10 5.43 16.76
N VAL A 284 8.66 4.97 17.93
CA VAL A 284 9.21 5.38 19.23
C VAL A 284 9.82 4.16 19.90
N TYR A 285 11.03 4.34 20.40
CA TYR A 285 11.80 3.33 21.10
C TYR A 285 12.14 3.86 22.50
N PRO A 286 11.33 3.52 23.51
CA PRO A 286 11.67 3.83 24.89
C PRO A 286 12.94 3.09 25.32
N PHE A 287 13.78 3.73 26.11
CA PHE A 287 14.86 3.01 26.77
C PHE A 287 14.33 2.31 28.02
N GLY A 288 14.73 1.05 28.21
CA GLY A 288 14.32 0.22 29.35
C GLY A 288 15.05 0.53 30.65
N PHE A 289 15.76 1.66 30.70
CA PHE A 289 16.49 2.20 31.83
C PHE A 289 16.30 3.72 31.86
N ASN A 290 16.49 4.31 33.03
CA ASN A 290 16.62 5.76 33.18
C ASN A 290 18.09 6.14 33.33
N MET A 291 18.41 7.42 33.16
CA MET A 291 19.78 7.93 33.36
C MET A 291 19.96 8.61 34.72
N ASP A 292 19.14 8.24 35.70
CA ASP A 292 19.18 8.75 37.08
C ASP A 292 20.27 8.03 37.90
N PHE A 293 21.50 8.01 37.37
CA PHE A 293 22.59 7.15 37.86
C PHE A 293 22.94 7.42 39.32
N TRP A 294 22.83 8.66 39.78
CA TRP A 294 23.12 9.03 41.16
C TRP A 294 22.15 8.46 42.20
N ASN A 295 21.00 7.94 41.76
CA ASN A 295 20.05 7.23 42.61
C ASN A 295 20.09 5.71 42.41
N TRP A 296 21.02 5.19 41.61
CA TRP A 296 21.17 3.75 41.40
C TRP A 296 21.86 3.06 42.60
N HIS A 297 21.49 1.80 42.85
CA HIS A 297 22.05 1.01 43.95
C HIS A 297 22.73 -0.26 43.43
N GLY A 298 24.04 -0.18 43.18
CA GLY A 298 24.87 -1.33 42.77
C GLY A 298 24.98 -1.55 41.24
N ASP A 299 24.17 -0.87 40.44
CA ASP A 299 24.08 -1.10 39.00
C ASP A 299 24.98 -0.18 38.15
N HIS A 300 25.94 0.52 38.77
CA HIS A 300 26.83 1.47 38.08
C HIS A 300 27.71 0.81 37.01
N HIS A 301 27.91 -0.51 37.08
CA HIS A 301 28.63 -1.28 36.08
C HIS A 301 27.93 -1.30 34.70
N HIS A 302 26.66 -0.91 34.62
CA HIS A 302 25.91 -0.73 33.37
C HIS A 302 26.16 0.64 32.71
N ILE A 303 26.68 1.64 33.44
CA ILE A 303 26.89 3.00 32.90
C ILE A 303 27.79 3.00 31.66
N PRO A 304 28.92 2.25 31.60
CA PRO A 304 29.72 2.16 30.38
C PRO A 304 28.99 1.53 29.19
N LEU A 305 28.11 0.56 29.44
CA LEU A 305 27.30 -0.07 28.37
C LEU A 305 26.27 0.92 27.83
N ILE A 306 25.64 1.70 28.71
CA ILE A 306 24.71 2.76 28.32
C ILE A 306 25.44 3.84 27.52
N TYR A 307 26.64 4.23 27.94
CA TYR A 307 27.46 5.18 27.19
C TYR A 307 27.75 4.69 25.77
N ASP A 308 28.26 3.46 25.61
CA ASP A 308 28.54 2.84 24.31
C ASP A 308 27.29 2.73 23.42
N LEU A 309 26.15 2.39 24.03
CA LEU A 309 24.85 2.35 23.36
C LEU A 309 24.42 3.72 22.82
N LEU A 310 24.51 4.76 23.64
CA LEU A 310 24.13 6.12 23.26
C LEU A 310 25.11 6.72 22.26
N GLU A 311 26.41 6.48 22.40
CA GLU A 311 27.45 6.91 21.46
C GLU A 311 27.22 6.23 20.10
N THR A 312 26.95 4.92 20.11
CA THR A 312 26.56 4.20 18.88
C THR A 312 25.30 4.80 18.25
N ALA A 313 24.31 5.21 19.05
CA ALA A 313 23.11 5.85 18.54
C ALA A 313 23.42 7.22 17.92
N ASN A 314 24.29 8.01 18.54
CA ASN A 314 24.76 9.29 18.02
C ASN A 314 25.42 9.13 16.65
N ASP A 315 26.35 8.18 16.53
CA ASP A 315 27.13 7.99 15.32
C ASP A 315 26.32 7.34 14.19
N ARG A 316 25.56 6.28 14.50
CA ARG A 316 24.89 5.46 13.48
C ARG A 316 23.59 6.06 12.97
N LEU A 317 22.93 6.91 13.77
CA LEU A 317 21.67 7.55 13.38
C LEU A 317 21.87 8.98 12.86
N GLY A 318 23.12 9.40 12.63
CA GLY A 318 23.44 10.70 12.03
C GLY A 318 23.21 11.89 12.97
N HIS A 319 23.67 11.77 14.21
CA HIS A 319 23.58 12.79 15.26
C HIS A 319 22.13 13.21 15.56
N PRO A 320 21.35 12.34 16.25
CA PRO A 320 19.97 12.64 16.60
C PRO A 320 19.83 13.97 17.34
N TYR A 321 18.91 14.83 16.89
CA TYR A 321 18.66 16.09 17.61
C TYR A 321 18.06 15.83 18.98
N GLY A 322 18.48 16.61 19.97
CA GLY A 322 17.94 16.56 21.31
C GLY A 322 16.53 17.17 21.42
N ARG A 323 15.74 16.61 22.34
CA ARG A 323 14.46 17.13 22.84
C ARG A 323 14.43 17.04 24.35
N ILE A 324 13.92 18.07 25.00
CA ILE A 324 13.65 18.07 26.44
C ILE A 324 12.14 18.17 26.59
N ILE A 325 11.52 17.14 27.16
CA ILE A 325 10.06 16.99 27.20
C ILE A 325 9.54 16.89 28.63
N LYS A 326 8.23 17.10 28.78
CA LYS A 326 7.53 17.01 30.06
C LYS A 326 7.06 15.57 30.36
N PRO A 327 6.84 15.21 31.64
CA PRO A 327 6.36 13.89 32.04
C PRO A 327 5.10 13.40 31.31
N ALA A 328 4.12 14.29 31.11
CA ALA A 328 2.89 13.93 30.39
C ALA A 328 3.16 13.46 28.95
N LEU A 329 4.07 14.13 28.23
CA LEU A 329 4.42 13.77 26.87
C LEU A 329 5.28 12.49 26.81
N MET A 330 6.16 12.29 27.79
CA MET A 330 6.92 11.03 27.93
C MET A 330 5.99 9.83 28.06
N ASN A 331 4.95 9.95 28.90
CA ASN A 331 3.94 8.91 29.07
C ASN A 331 3.12 8.66 27.79
N GLU A 332 2.73 9.72 27.07
CA GLU A 332 2.04 9.60 25.77
C GLU A 332 2.92 8.89 24.73
N LEU A 333 4.22 9.22 24.65
CA LEU A 333 5.18 8.61 23.72
C LEU A 333 5.37 7.11 24.01
N ARG A 334 5.35 6.72 25.28
CA ARG A 334 5.48 5.32 25.70
C ARG A 334 4.21 4.50 25.51
N SER A 335 3.03 5.15 25.52
CA SER A 335 1.75 4.43 25.52
C SER A 335 1.47 3.68 24.23
N GLY A 336 1.97 4.18 23.09
CA GLY A 336 1.71 3.59 21.78
C GLY A 336 0.28 3.76 21.28
N ASP A 337 -0.49 4.67 21.88
CA ASP A 337 -1.90 4.89 21.53
C ASP A 337 -2.08 6.00 20.47
N ILE A 338 -1.15 6.95 20.40
CA ILE A 338 -1.19 8.12 19.49
C ILE A 338 -0.06 8.01 18.47
N HIS A 339 -0.32 8.44 17.23
CA HIS A 339 0.68 8.41 16.17
C HIS A 339 1.93 9.22 16.56
N PRO A 340 3.16 8.66 16.43
CA PRO A 340 4.35 9.33 16.91
C PRO A 340 4.62 10.70 16.33
N PHE A 341 4.29 10.95 15.05
CA PHE A 341 4.39 12.27 14.44
C PHE A 341 3.58 13.35 15.18
N ILE A 342 2.35 13.04 15.61
CA ILE A 342 1.48 13.97 16.34
C ILE A 342 2.13 14.33 17.69
N LEU A 343 2.70 13.33 18.37
CA LEU A 343 3.41 13.55 19.64
C LEU A 343 4.70 14.32 19.44
N PHE A 344 5.44 14.01 18.37
CA PHE A 344 6.68 14.68 18.01
C PHE A 344 6.48 16.19 17.83
N GLN A 345 5.39 16.62 17.22
CA GLN A 345 5.04 18.04 17.09
C GLN A 345 4.91 18.77 18.44
N LYS A 346 4.58 18.04 19.52
CA LYS A 346 4.48 18.58 20.89
C LYS A 346 5.84 18.63 21.63
N THR A 347 6.91 18.04 21.09
CA THR A 347 8.21 17.90 21.78
C THR A 347 9.01 19.20 21.88
N GLY A 348 8.59 20.27 21.19
CA GLY A 348 9.29 21.56 21.17
C GLY A 348 10.46 21.59 20.19
N SER A 349 11.39 22.52 20.41
CA SER A 349 12.49 22.83 19.50
C SER A 349 13.64 21.82 19.57
N ASN A 350 14.37 21.67 18.45
CA ASN A 350 15.69 21.03 18.42
C ASN A 350 16.64 21.70 19.41
N ASN A 351 17.49 20.89 20.04
CA ASN A 351 18.69 21.34 20.74
C ASN A 351 19.80 20.30 20.52
N TYR A 352 21.00 20.58 21.06
CA TYR A 352 22.19 19.76 20.86
C TYR A 352 22.58 18.96 22.11
N TRP A 353 21.69 18.82 23.11
CA TRP A 353 22.06 18.19 24.39
C TRP A 353 22.62 16.78 24.18
N PHE A 354 22.06 16.03 23.22
CA PHE A 354 22.48 14.66 22.98
C PHE A 354 23.87 14.56 22.35
N GLU A 355 24.20 15.46 21.42
CA GLU A 355 25.55 15.54 20.85
C GLU A 355 26.56 16.05 21.89
N ASP A 356 26.18 17.10 22.62
CA ASP A 356 26.98 17.70 23.68
C ASP A 356 27.28 16.72 24.83
N LEU A 357 26.44 15.69 25.02
CA LEU A 357 26.61 14.67 26.06
C LEU A 357 27.97 13.99 25.97
N PHE A 358 28.49 13.81 24.75
CA PHE A 358 29.74 13.10 24.50
C PHE A 358 30.99 13.99 24.59
N ASP A 359 30.84 15.31 24.71
CA ASP A 359 31.97 16.21 24.99
C ASP A 359 32.36 16.21 26.47
N LEU A 360 32.83 15.06 26.96
CA LEU A 360 33.20 14.88 28.37
C LEU A 360 34.39 15.75 28.80
N ASN A 361 35.23 16.15 27.85
CA ASN A 361 36.46 16.92 28.05
C ASN A 361 36.30 18.42 27.74
N HIS A 362 35.09 18.87 27.38
CA HIS A 362 34.78 20.28 27.06
C HIS A 362 35.68 20.87 25.96
N ASN A 363 35.97 20.07 24.93
CA ASN A 363 36.86 20.46 23.83
C ASN A 363 36.23 21.53 22.92
N TYR A 364 34.90 21.75 23.00
CA TYR A 364 34.24 22.78 22.19
C TYR A 364 34.42 24.20 22.78
N PRO A 365 34.83 25.21 21.97
CA PRO A 365 35.09 26.58 22.45
C PRO A 365 33.89 27.31 23.09
N VAL A 366 32.67 26.82 22.84
CA VAL A 366 31.40 27.35 23.37
C VAL A 366 31.16 26.90 24.81
N ALA A 367 31.90 25.91 25.32
CA ALA A 367 31.74 25.30 26.64
C ALA A 367 32.35 26.10 27.81
N LYS A 368 32.74 27.37 27.60
CA LYS A 368 33.33 28.22 28.66
C LYS A 368 32.40 28.41 29.86
N ASP A 369 31.08 28.34 29.63
CA ASP A 369 30.08 28.15 30.66
C ASP A 369 29.56 26.70 30.56
N LYS A 370 30.18 25.78 31.32
CA LYS A 370 29.77 24.37 31.52
C LYS A 370 28.29 24.23 31.21
N TYR A 371 27.87 23.46 30.19
CA TYR A 371 26.53 23.19 29.59
C TYR A 371 25.23 23.41 30.44
N ARG A 372 25.18 24.43 31.28
CA ARG A 372 24.22 24.72 32.35
C ARG A 372 22.93 25.26 31.80
N HIS A 373 22.95 25.72 30.55
CA HIS A 373 21.77 26.15 29.83
C HIS A 373 20.79 24.99 29.58
N TYR A 374 21.24 23.73 29.64
CA TYR A 374 20.36 22.55 29.65
C TYR A 374 19.76 22.27 31.03
N GLY A 375 20.46 22.64 32.11
CA GLY A 375 20.07 22.42 33.50
C GLY A 375 21.12 21.65 34.30
N GLU A 376 20.93 21.55 35.62
CA GLU A 376 21.85 20.85 36.52
C GLU A 376 21.91 19.33 36.25
N TRP A 377 20.80 18.74 35.81
CA TRP A 377 20.70 17.32 35.46
C TRP A 377 21.73 16.93 34.39
N PHE A 378 21.99 17.79 33.41
CA PHE A 378 22.87 17.50 32.29
C PHE A 378 24.34 17.45 32.72
N VAL A 379 24.76 18.43 33.54
CA VAL A 379 26.12 18.47 34.10
C VAL A 379 26.36 17.24 34.95
N LYS A 380 25.38 16.88 35.79
CA LYS A 380 25.45 15.69 36.64
C LYS A 380 25.57 14.40 35.82
N LEU A 381 24.80 14.30 34.72
CA LEU A 381 24.88 13.16 33.81
C LEU A 381 26.25 13.02 33.14
N GLN A 382 26.85 14.12 32.66
CA GLN A 382 28.21 14.10 32.11
C GLN A 382 29.26 13.71 33.15
N ASP A 383 29.13 14.19 34.38
CA ASP A 383 30.03 13.83 35.48
C ASP A 383 29.95 12.32 35.80
N GLU A 384 28.76 11.74 35.82
CA GLU A 384 28.57 10.30 36.01
C GLU A 384 29.18 9.48 34.88
N PHE A 385 29.01 9.88 33.62
CA PHE A 385 29.70 9.21 32.53
C PHE A 385 31.22 9.30 32.68
N ARG A 386 31.77 10.50 32.92
CA ARG A 386 33.22 10.69 33.10
C ARG A 386 33.81 9.80 34.19
N ASN A 387 33.12 9.70 35.32
CA ASN A 387 33.58 8.91 36.47
C ASN A 387 33.56 7.39 36.22
N ASN A 388 32.68 6.92 35.33
CA ASN A 388 32.43 5.48 35.16
C ASN A 388 32.98 4.90 33.84
N THR A 389 33.22 5.71 32.80
CA THR A 389 33.77 5.24 31.51
C THR A 389 35.30 5.27 31.44
N GLY A 390 35.97 5.76 32.49
CA GLY A 390 37.44 5.79 32.54
C GLY A 390 38.06 6.87 31.65
N THR A 391 37.28 7.81 31.12
CA THR A 391 37.77 9.05 30.52
C THR A 391 38.15 10.04 31.63
N ALA A 392 39.20 9.70 32.38
CA ALA A 392 39.85 10.62 33.32
C ALA A 392 41.27 10.91 32.79
N ASP A 393 41.63 12.20 32.83
CA ASP A 393 42.87 12.86 32.38
C ASP A 393 44.15 12.00 32.24
#